data_AF-A0A067G0J1-F1
#
_entry.id   AF-A0A067G0J1-F1
#
_cell.length_a   1.000
_cell.length_b   1.000
_cell.length_c   1.000
_cell.angle_alpha   90.00
_cell.angle_beta   90.00
_cell.angle_gamma   90.00
#
_symmetry.space_group_name_H-M   'P 1'
#
loop_
_entity.id
_entity.type
_entity.pdbx_description
1 polymer ?
#
loop_
_entity_poly.entity_id
_entity_poly.type
_entity_poly.pdbx_seq_one_letter_code
_entity_poly.pdbx_strand_id
1 'polypeptide(L)'
;MDPPTKLLLLVVSLITYAGCALSAIRCPNCGTTPVPYPLSTSSSCGDQDYKIRCDSSGNLHFDTLNNSYPITAINPSSQRLVIKPSSLLPNTCITSDLMSQGIRLNDSLPFNITSSNTIMYMNCTPTLLSSPLNCTSSSLCHVYINGTSNAAPCEDGICCTFRAGGSSTSYMIRVRQSGCRAYTSFVNLNPNLPLNRWGEPGLELQWLSPREPVCGSQADCDRNSTCGPDARESGVRRCFCMSGLLWDPIKGVCAE
;
A
#
# COMPACT_ATOMS: atom_id res chain seq x y z
N MET A 1 -24.56 53.88 55.60
CA MET A 1 -25.83 53.36 55.08
C MET A 1 -25.61 53.06 53.61
N ASP A 2 -25.49 51.78 53.28
CA ASP A 2 -25.38 51.29 51.90
C ASP A 2 -26.62 51.67 51.07
N PRO A 3 -26.46 51.71 49.74
CA PRO A 3 -27.37 50.95 48.89
C PRO A 3 -26.59 49.90 48.06
N PRO A 4 -27.16 48.70 47.87
CA PRO A 4 -26.49 47.61 47.17
C PRO A 4 -26.69 47.72 45.66
N THR A 5 -25.60 47.90 44.92
CA THR A 5 -25.55 47.73 43.47
C THR A 5 -25.07 46.32 43.16
N LYS A 6 -25.96 45.35 42.96
CA LYS A 6 -25.60 44.07 42.31
C LYS A 6 -26.71 43.60 41.38
N LEU A 7 -26.63 44.13 40.16
CA LEU A 7 -27.21 43.56 38.96
C LEU A 7 -26.62 42.16 38.75
N LEU A 8 -27.44 41.13 38.92
CA LEU A 8 -27.06 39.73 38.72
C LEU A 8 -26.90 39.48 37.21
N LEU A 9 -25.68 39.57 36.70
CA LEU A 9 -25.33 39.21 35.33
C LEU A 9 -25.41 37.68 35.18
N LEU A 10 -26.37 37.24 34.36
CA LEU A 10 -26.41 35.91 33.75
C LEU A 10 -25.11 35.67 32.95
N VAL A 11 -24.19 34.89 33.50
CA VAL A 11 -23.08 34.32 32.72
C VAL A 11 -23.63 33.10 32.00
N VAL A 12 -24.12 33.31 30.78
CA VAL A 12 -24.39 32.22 29.83
C VAL A 12 -23.03 31.61 29.49
N SER A 13 -22.83 30.37 29.95
CA SER A 13 -21.68 29.55 29.61
C SER A 13 -21.73 29.21 28.12
N LEU A 14 -21.06 30.02 27.29
CA LEU A 14 -20.71 29.66 25.91
C LEU A 14 -19.57 28.65 25.96
N ILE A 15 -19.92 27.39 26.23
CA ILE A 15 -19.07 26.27 25.85
C ILE A 15 -19.09 26.26 24.32
N THR A 16 -18.04 26.81 23.72
CA THR A 16 -17.73 26.62 22.32
C THR A 16 -17.56 25.12 22.10
N TYR A 17 -18.63 24.48 21.61
CA TYR A 17 -18.51 23.22 20.93
C TYR A 17 -17.63 23.46 19.70
N ALA A 18 -16.32 23.36 19.87
CA ALA A 18 -15.44 22.88 18.83
C ALA A 18 -15.83 21.41 18.58
N GLY A 19 -17.02 21.21 18.00
CA GLY A 19 -17.38 19.95 17.38
C GLY A 19 -16.41 19.77 16.23
N CYS A 20 -15.37 18.96 16.50
CA CYS A 20 -14.33 18.57 15.57
C CYS A 20 -14.95 18.22 14.22
N ALA A 21 -14.42 18.82 13.16
CA ALA A 21 -14.72 18.39 11.81
C ALA A 21 -14.34 16.91 11.66
N LEU A 22 -15.26 16.05 11.23
CA LEU A 22 -14.90 14.68 10.86
C LEU A 22 -14.83 14.57 9.34
N SER A 23 -13.74 15.15 8.83
CA SER A 23 -12.91 14.60 7.74
C SER A 23 -12.88 13.07 7.80
N ALA A 24 -12.60 12.39 6.69
CA ALA A 24 -12.37 10.95 6.74
C ALA A 24 -11.38 10.60 7.88
N ILE A 25 -11.78 9.66 8.73
CA ILE A 25 -11.09 9.39 9.99
C ILE A 25 -9.73 8.79 9.68
N ARG A 26 -8.65 9.55 9.88
CA ARG A 26 -7.30 9.03 9.70
C ARG A 26 -6.93 8.07 10.84
N CYS A 27 -6.24 6.99 10.50
CA CYS A 27 -5.70 6.10 11.53
C CYS A 27 -4.56 6.74 12.32
N PRO A 28 -4.39 6.37 13.60
CA PRO A 28 -3.23 6.78 14.38
C PRO A 28 -1.95 6.21 13.77
N ASN A 29 -0.80 6.76 14.19
CA ASN A 29 0.50 6.23 13.77
C ASN A 29 0.68 4.78 14.20
N CYS A 30 1.37 4.00 13.38
CA CYS A 30 1.86 2.67 13.74
C CYS A 30 3.29 2.80 14.23
N GLY A 31 3.50 2.70 15.55
CA GLY A 31 4.77 3.08 16.16
C GLY A 31 5.11 4.53 15.85
N THR A 32 6.26 4.76 15.23
CA THR A 32 6.69 6.09 14.75
C THR A 32 6.23 6.43 13.34
N THR A 33 5.65 5.45 12.61
CA THR A 33 5.30 5.61 11.20
C THR A 33 3.90 6.21 11.05
N PRO A 34 3.75 7.38 10.40
CA PRO A 34 2.43 7.94 10.12
C PRO A 34 1.64 7.06 9.15
N VAL A 35 0.36 6.82 9.45
CA VAL A 35 -0.55 6.10 8.56
C VAL A 35 -1.40 7.11 7.81
N PRO A 36 -1.11 7.46 6.54
CA PRO A 36 -1.91 8.43 5.80
C PRO A 36 -3.27 7.87 5.39
N TYR A 37 -4.24 8.76 5.18
CA TYR A 37 -5.48 8.41 4.49
C TYR A 37 -5.17 7.93 3.06
N PRO A 38 -5.87 6.93 2.50
CA PRO A 38 -6.99 6.14 3.06
C PRO A 38 -6.59 4.93 3.90
N LEU A 39 -5.30 4.68 4.12
CA LEU A 39 -4.84 3.43 4.71
C LEU A 39 -5.47 3.18 6.09
N SER A 40 -5.96 1.96 6.30
CA SER A 40 -6.69 1.56 7.50
C SER A 40 -5.91 0.52 8.29
N THR A 41 -5.76 0.74 9.60
CA THR A 41 -5.14 -0.22 10.55
C THR A 41 -6.11 -0.77 11.58
N SER A 42 -7.37 -0.29 11.61
CA SER A 42 -8.42 -0.78 12.51
C SER A 42 -9.79 -0.65 11.85
N SER A 43 -10.82 -1.25 12.45
CA SER A 43 -12.20 -1.13 11.98
C SER A 43 -12.82 0.27 12.15
N SER A 44 -12.17 1.17 12.89
CA SER A 44 -12.70 2.48 13.26
C SER A 44 -12.02 3.66 12.58
N CYS A 45 -11.02 3.41 11.72
CA CYS A 45 -10.28 4.46 11.03
C CYS A 45 -9.85 4.01 9.63
N GLY A 46 -9.52 4.98 8.79
CA GLY A 46 -9.20 4.81 7.38
C GLY A 46 -10.39 4.28 6.58
N ASP A 47 -10.13 3.91 5.35
CA ASP A 47 -11.08 3.20 4.50
C ASP A 47 -10.77 1.69 4.57
N GLN A 48 -11.82 0.90 4.82
CA GLN A 48 -11.69 -0.53 5.07
C GLN A 48 -11.26 -1.33 3.83
N ASP A 49 -11.38 -0.76 2.63
CA ASP A 49 -10.86 -1.37 1.41
C ASP A 49 -9.32 -1.20 1.30
N TYR A 50 -8.74 -0.28 2.07
CA TYR A 50 -7.32 0.08 2.05
C TYR A 50 -6.57 -0.45 3.28
N LYS A 51 -6.93 -1.64 3.73
CA LYS A 51 -6.38 -2.24 4.95
C LYS A 51 -4.89 -2.57 4.85
N ILE A 52 -4.17 -2.16 5.89
CA ILE A 52 -2.81 -2.59 6.22
C ILE A 52 -2.77 -2.96 7.71
N ARG A 53 -1.84 -3.80 8.11
CA ARG A 53 -1.74 -4.27 9.49
C ARG A 53 -0.65 -3.49 10.23
N CYS A 54 -0.97 -3.00 11.43
CA CYS A 54 0.03 -2.53 12.38
C CYS A 54 0.25 -3.63 13.42
N ASP A 55 1.49 -4.11 13.57
CA ASP A 55 1.81 -5.09 14.61
C ASP A 55 2.04 -4.43 15.98
N SER A 56 2.10 -5.25 17.03
CA SER A 56 2.32 -4.79 18.41
C SER A 56 3.69 -4.15 18.63
N SER A 57 4.64 -4.36 17.72
CA SER A 57 5.97 -3.76 17.75
C SER A 57 6.03 -2.42 16.99
N GLY A 58 4.90 -1.97 16.42
CA GLY A 58 4.82 -0.71 15.69
C GLY A 58 5.33 -0.79 14.25
N ASN A 59 5.37 -1.98 13.65
CA ASN A 59 5.72 -2.15 12.24
C ASN A 59 4.47 -2.35 11.38
N LEU A 60 4.49 -1.75 10.19
CA LEU A 60 3.44 -1.89 9.20
C LEU A 60 3.68 -3.11 8.31
N HIS A 61 2.60 -3.81 7.99
CA HIS A 61 2.57 -4.96 7.10
C HIS A 61 1.43 -4.84 6.10
N PHE A 62 1.66 -5.35 4.90
CA PHE A 62 0.66 -5.49 3.87
C PHE A 62 0.27 -6.96 3.76
N ASP A 63 -0.99 -7.25 4.07
CA ASP A 63 -1.54 -8.59 3.97
C ASP A 63 -1.99 -8.85 2.52
N THR A 64 -1.46 -9.90 1.93
CA THR A 64 -1.89 -10.46 0.65
C THR A 64 -2.83 -11.64 0.90
N LEU A 65 -3.35 -12.28 -0.15
CA LEU A 65 -4.30 -13.40 0.03
C LEU A 65 -3.73 -14.56 0.86
N ASN A 66 -2.42 -14.80 0.76
CA ASN A 66 -1.78 -16.00 1.34
C ASN A 66 -0.56 -15.70 2.22
N ASN A 67 -0.17 -14.44 2.39
CA ASN A 67 1.05 -14.08 3.13
C ASN A 67 1.02 -12.59 3.57
N SER A 68 1.92 -12.20 4.48
CA SER A 68 2.08 -10.83 4.96
C SER A 68 3.49 -10.34 4.65
N TYR A 69 3.61 -9.11 4.14
CA TYR A 69 4.91 -8.51 3.78
C TYR A 69 5.13 -7.21 4.54
N PRO A 70 6.33 -6.96 5.11
CA PRO A 70 6.63 -5.69 5.78
C PRO A 70 6.52 -4.51 4.81
N ILE A 71 5.86 -3.43 5.23
CA ILE A 71 5.85 -2.15 4.50
C ILE A 71 7.09 -1.37 4.92
N THR A 72 7.92 -0.99 3.95
CA THR A 72 9.18 -0.26 4.18
C THR A 72 9.09 1.22 3.87
N ALA A 73 8.14 1.62 3.02
CA ALA A 73 7.90 3.02 2.69
C ALA A 73 6.45 3.27 2.28
N ILE A 74 5.96 4.48 2.53
CA ILE A 74 4.64 4.97 2.10
C ILE A 74 4.81 6.39 1.54
N ASN A 75 4.33 6.61 0.32
CA ASN A 75 4.24 7.92 -0.31
C ASN A 75 2.75 8.24 -0.58
N PRO A 76 2.11 9.04 0.29
CA PRO A 76 0.70 9.37 0.15
C PRO A 76 0.40 10.18 -1.11
N SER A 77 1.27 11.14 -1.47
CA SER A 77 1.04 12.04 -2.61
C SER A 77 0.97 11.30 -3.95
N SER A 78 1.70 10.20 -4.09
CA SER A 78 1.63 9.33 -5.27
C SER A 78 0.75 8.10 -5.06
N GLN A 79 0.13 7.97 -3.90
CA GLN A 79 -0.68 6.82 -3.48
C GLN A 79 0.05 5.47 -3.62
N ARG A 80 1.29 5.42 -3.13
CA ARG A 80 2.18 4.27 -3.27
C ARG A 80 2.74 3.82 -1.95
N LEU A 81 2.97 2.52 -1.83
CA LEU A 81 3.74 1.93 -0.73
C LEU A 81 4.72 0.93 -1.29
N VAL A 82 5.77 0.64 -0.53
CA VAL A 82 6.76 -0.37 -0.88
C VAL A 82 6.70 -1.47 0.17
N ILE A 83 6.50 -2.70 -0.28
CA ILE A 83 6.65 -3.89 0.56
C ILE A 83 8.03 -4.50 0.34
N LYS A 84 8.57 -5.15 1.37
CA LYS A 84 9.80 -5.95 1.27
C LYS A 84 9.44 -7.34 0.75
N PRO A 85 9.94 -7.76 -0.43
CA PRO A 85 9.79 -9.14 -0.90
C PRO A 85 10.40 -10.14 0.08
N SER A 86 9.90 -11.38 0.04
CA SER A 86 10.47 -12.47 0.82
C SER A 86 11.92 -12.75 0.44
N SER A 87 12.73 -13.09 1.44
CA SER A 87 14.14 -13.43 1.26
C SER A 87 14.29 -14.86 0.74
N LEU A 88 15.45 -15.13 0.14
CA LEU A 88 15.88 -16.49 -0.15
C LEU A 88 16.10 -17.26 1.16
N LEU A 89 15.77 -18.55 1.15
CA LEU A 89 16.09 -19.47 2.23
C LEU A 89 17.61 -19.71 2.24
N PRO A 90 18.25 -19.83 3.43
CA PRO A 90 19.70 -19.96 3.55
C PRO A 90 20.28 -21.08 2.67
N ASN A 91 21.35 -20.79 1.92
CA ASN A 91 22.05 -21.72 1.03
C ASN A 91 21.17 -22.39 -0.05
N THR A 92 20.05 -21.78 -0.42
CA THR A 92 19.20 -22.28 -1.51
C THR A 92 18.78 -21.15 -2.44
N CYS A 93 18.42 -21.49 -3.69
CA CYS A 93 17.75 -20.56 -4.58
C CYS A 93 16.23 -20.73 -4.54
N ILE A 94 15.66 -20.60 -3.34
CA ILE A 94 14.21 -20.71 -3.10
C ILE A 94 13.79 -19.56 -2.21
N THR A 95 12.72 -18.86 -2.57
CA THR A 95 12.14 -17.81 -1.72
C THR A 95 11.31 -18.40 -0.59
N SER A 96 11.30 -17.76 0.58
CA SER A 96 10.54 -18.23 1.75
C SER A 96 9.02 -18.23 1.53
N ASP A 97 8.50 -17.43 0.60
CA ASP A 97 7.09 -17.38 0.20
C ASP A 97 6.73 -18.32 -0.96
N LEU A 98 7.56 -19.32 -1.27
CA LEU A 98 7.24 -20.32 -2.29
C LEU A 98 5.95 -21.10 -1.95
N MET A 99 5.73 -21.39 -0.66
CA MET A 99 4.55 -22.11 -0.19
C MET A 99 3.26 -21.30 -0.35
N SER A 100 3.33 -19.97 -0.24
CA SER A 100 2.20 -19.07 -0.53
C SER A 100 2.08 -18.70 -2.01
N GLN A 101 2.95 -19.26 -2.85
CA GLN A 101 3.04 -19.02 -4.31
C GLN A 101 3.47 -17.60 -4.69
N GLY A 102 4.21 -16.92 -3.81
CA GLY A 102 4.65 -15.55 -3.98
C GLY A 102 3.61 -14.53 -3.55
N ILE A 103 3.68 -13.33 -4.14
CA ILE A 103 2.76 -12.23 -3.85
C ILE A 103 1.49 -12.41 -4.67
N ARG A 104 0.33 -12.41 -4.01
CA ARG A 104 -0.98 -12.46 -4.66
C ARG A 104 -1.95 -11.49 -4.00
N LEU A 105 -2.20 -10.36 -4.68
CA LEU A 105 -3.14 -9.35 -4.25
C LEU A 105 -4.58 -9.84 -4.40
N ASN A 106 -5.49 -9.26 -3.62
CA ASN A 106 -6.92 -9.39 -3.86
C ASN A 106 -7.32 -8.40 -4.95
N ASP A 107 -7.75 -8.89 -6.11
CA ASP A 107 -8.12 -8.07 -7.27
C ASP A 107 -9.43 -7.28 -7.07
N SER A 108 -10.20 -7.62 -6.03
CA SER A 108 -11.36 -6.84 -5.60
C SER A 108 -10.98 -5.65 -4.71
N LEU A 109 -9.72 -5.57 -4.24
CA LEU A 109 -9.21 -4.47 -3.43
C LEU A 109 -8.46 -3.46 -4.31
N PRO A 110 -8.35 -2.19 -3.88
CA PRO A 110 -7.86 -1.08 -4.70
C PRO A 110 -6.34 -1.05 -4.88
N PHE A 111 -5.62 -2.17 -4.77
CA PHE A 111 -4.16 -2.24 -4.88
C PHE A 111 -3.71 -2.95 -6.16
N ASN A 112 -2.65 -2.42 -6.78
CA ASN A 112 -1.97 -3.09 -7.89
C ASN A 112 -0.45 -2.97 -7.77
N ILE A 113 0.25 -3.88 -8.44
CA ILE A 113 1.71 -3.84 -8.60
C ILE A 113 2.03 -2.83 -9.69
N THR A 114 2.90 -1.86 -9.37
CA THR A 114 3.23 -0.80 -10.32
C THR A 114 4.24 -1.26 -11.35
N SER A 115 4.31 -0.52 -12.46
CA SER A 115 5.32 -0.72 -13.50
C SER A 115 6.69 -0.14 -13.16
N SER A 116 6.90 0.41 -11.96
CA SER A 116 8.24 0.84 -11.53
C SER A 116 9.11 -0.33 -11.08
N ASN A 117 8.52 -1.50 -10.87
CA ASN A 117 9.22 -2.66 -10.34
C ASN A 117 9.98 -3.40 -11.44
N THR A 118 11.28 -3.61 -11.23
CA THR A 118 12.07 -4.57 -11.99
C THR A 118 12.14 -5.87 -11.21
N ILE A 119 11.56 -6.93 -11.79
CA ILE A 119 11.49 -8.25 -11.20
C ILE A 119 12.60 -9.12 -11.79
N MET A 120 13.20 -9.95 -10.94
CA MET A 120 14.17 -10.96 -11.34
C MET A 120 13.69 -12.29 -10.81
N TYR A 121 13.39 -13.21 -11.72
CA TYR A 121 13.06 -14.58 -11.39
C TYR A 121 14.29 -15.46 -11.45
N MET A 122 14.43 -16.35 -10.47
CA MET A 122 15.56 -17.25 -10.36
C MET A 122 15.09 -18.69 -10.19
N ASN A 123 15.99 -19.62 -10.52
CA ASN A 123 15.73 -21.04 -10.40
C ASN A 123 14.46 -21.44 -11.14
N CYS A 124 14.38 -21.02 -12.41
CA CYS A 124 13.26 -21.26 -13.30
C CYS A 124 13.39 -22.59 -14.05
N THR A 125 12.25 -23.17 -14.38
CA THR A 125 12.19 -24.29 -15.34
C THR A 125 12.27 -23.79 -16.79
N PRO A 126 12.71 -24.64 -17.75
CA PRO A 126 12.83 -24.25 -19.16
C PRO A 126 11.53 -23.76 -19.81
N THR A 127 10.37 -24.08 -19.24
CA THR A 127 9.07 -23.60 -19.73
C THR A 127 8.96 -22.07 -19.77
N LEU A 128 9.71 -21.37 -18.93
CA LEU A 128 9.75 -19.90 -18.86
C LEU A 128 10.49 -19.27 -20.04
N LEU A 129 11.31 -20.02 -20.78
CA LEU A 129 11.99 -19.53 -21.98
C LEU A 129 11.01 -19.22 -23.13
N SER A 130 9.78 -19.75 -23.06
CA SER A 130 8.70 -19.41 -23.99
C SER A 130 7.99 -18.09 -23.64
N SER A 131 8.36 -17.44 -22.53
CA SER A 131 7.80 -16.16 -22.10
C SER A 131 8.72 -15.00 -22.56
N PRO A 132 8.19 -13.79 -22.75
CA PRO A 132 8.95 -12.62 -23.22
C PRO A 132 9.84 -12.02 -22.12
N LEU A 133 10.58 -12.87 -21.39
CA LEU A 133 11.47 -12.48 -20.30
C LEU A 133 12.91 -12.39 -20.81
N ASN A 134 13.69 -11.47 -20.25
CA ASN A 134 15.11 -11.38 -20.58
C ASN A 134 15.93 -12.33 -19.70
N CYS A 135 16.25 -13.51 -20.24
CA CYS A 135 17.06 -14.53 -19.58
C CYS A 135 18.50 -14.61 -20.11
N THR A 136 18.98 -13.60 -20.86
CA THR A 136 20.35 -13.62 -21.39
C THR A 136 21.37 -13.54 -20.26
N SER A 137 22.60 -14.01 -20.50
CA SER A 137 23.71 -13.91 -19.54
C SER A 137 24.08 -12.46 -19.19
N SER A 138 23.67 -11.49 -20.01
CA SER A 138 23.82 -10.04 -19.76
C SER A 138 22.63 -9.40 -19.04
N SER A 139 21.61 -10.18 -18.66
CA SER A 139 20.41 -9.66 -18.02
C SER A 139 20.71 -9.17 -16.59
N LEU A 140 19.87 -8.25 -16.09
CA LEU A 140 19.99 -7.74 -14.72
C LEU A 140 19.87 -8.85 -13.66
N CYS A 141 19.19 -9.95 -14.00
CA CYS A 141 19.11 -11.13 -13.16
C CYS A 141 20.49 -11.75 -12.95
N HIS A 142 21.25 -11.95 -14.04
CA HIS A 142 22.61 -12.48 -13.96
C HIS A 142 23.58 -11.50 -13.28
N VAL A 143 23.42 -10.19 -13.50
CA VAL A 143 24.17 -9.17 -12.74
C VAL A 143 23.90 -9.30 -11.23
N TYR A 144 22.65 -9.53 -10.84
CA TYR A 144 22.27 -9.69 -9.44
C TYR A 144 22.84 -10.97 -8.81
N ILE A 145 22.65 -12.14 -9.43
CA ILE A 145 23.08 -13.42 -8.83
C ILE A 145 24.61 -13.49 -8.71
N ASN A 146 25.34 -13.00 -9.72
CA ASN A 146 26.81 -13.03 -9.72
C ASN A 146 27.42 -12.06 -8.68
N GLY A 147 26.69 -11.00 -8.33
CA GLY A 147 27.16 -9.94 -7.44
C GLY A 147 26.63 -10.02 -6.01
N THR A 148 25.73 -10.96 -5.71
CA THR A 148 25.04 -11.06 -4.42
C THR A 148 25.25 -12.43 -3.79
N SER A 149 25.98 -12.49 -2.67
CA SER A 149 26.32 -13.73 -1.98
C SER A 149 25.11 -14.61 -1.63
N ASN A 150 24.01 -14.01 -1.15
CA ASN A 150 22.78 -14.74 -0.82
C ASN A 150 22.09 -15.36 -2.04
N ALA A 151 22.41 -14.90 -3.26
CA ALA A 151 21.86 -15.40 -4.50
C ALA A 151 22.85 -16.30 -5.27
N ALA A 152 24.06 -16.53 -4.76
CA ALA A 152 25.03 -17.45 -5.37
C ALA A 152 24.46 -18.87 -5.62
N PRO A 153 23.60 -19.45 -4.76
CA PRO A 153 22.96 -20.74 -5.07
C PRO A 153 22.06 -20.74 -6.32
N CYS A 154 21.80 -19.57 -6.93
CA CYS A 154 20.99 -19.41 -8.12
C CYS A 154 21.80 -19.43 -9.43
N GLU A 155 23.14 -19.41 -9.36
CA GLU A 155 24.03 -19.23 -10.53
C GLU A 155 23.84 -20.29 -11.62
N ASP A 156 23.63 -21.55 -11.24
CA ASP A 156 23.45 -22.67 -12.19
C ASP A 156 22.03 -22.76 -12.77
N GLY A 157 21.10 -21.92 -12.33
CA GLY A 157 19.69 -21.96 -12.72
C GLY A 157 19.32 -20.95 -13.80
N ILE A 158 18.17 -21.18 -14.47
CA ILE A 158 17.61 -20.16 -15.37
C ILE A 158 17.22 -18.93 -14.56
N CYS A 159 17.82 -17.80 -14.90
CA CYS A 159 17.59 -16.48 -14.31
C CYS A 159 17.05 -15.53 -15.39
N CYS A 160 15.93 -14.87 -15.11
CA CYS A 160 15.28 -13.97 -16.05
C CYS A 160 14.88 -12.66 -15.37
N THR A 161 14.99 -11.54 -16.07
CA THR A 161 14.47 -10.24 -15.61
C THR A 161 13.36 -9.74 -16.52
N PHE A 162 12.43 -9.01 -15.93
CA PHE A 162 11.40 -8.26 -16.65
C PHE A 162 10.94 -7.08 -15.80
N ARG A 163 10.32 -6.10 -16.45
CA ARG A 163 9.68 -4.98 -15.77
C ARG A 163 8.22 -5.35 -15.51
N ALA A 164 7.76 -5.23 -14.27
CA ALA A 164 6.34 -5.41 -13.97
C ALA A 164 5.49 -4.35 -14.69
N GLY A 165 4.19 -4.60 -14.74
CA GLY A 165 3.21 -3.72 -15.37
C GLY A 165 2.46 -4.40 -16.49
N GLY A 166 1.28 -3.85 -16.81
CA GLY A 166 0.32 -4.53 -17.67
C GLY A 166 -0.48 -5.60 -16.90
N SER A 167 -1.48 -6.18 -17.57
CA SER A 167 -2.47 -7.06 -16.94
C SER A 167 -1.88 -8.33 -16.31
N SER A 168 -0.73 -8.82 -16.80
CA SER A 168 -0.16 -10.10 -16.37
C SER A 168 0.44 -10.09 -14.96
N THR A 169 0.88 -8.93 -14.47
CA THR A 169 1.49 -8.81 -13.13
C THR A 169 0.78 -7.81 -12.22
N SER A 170 -0.34 -7.23 -12.63
CA SER A 170 -1.07 -6.24 -11.82
C SER A 170 -1.39 -6.73 -10.41
N TYR A 171 -1.58 -8.03 -10.22
CA TYR A 171 -2.04 -8.62 -8.95
C TYR A 171 -1.18 -9.77 -8.44
N MET A 172 -0.12 -10.18 -9.14
CA MET A 172 0.63 -11.36 -8.74
C MET A 172 2.07 -11.35 -9.22
N ILE A 173 3.01 -11.67 -8.32
CA ILE A 173 4.36 -12.16 -8.65
C ILE A 173 4.42 -13.62 -8.27
N ARG A 174 4.32 -14.49 -9.27
CA ARG A 174 4.11 -15.92 -9.05
C ARG A 174 5.42 -16.68 -8.90
N VAL A 175 5.55 -17.46 -7.83
CA VAL A 175 6.56 -18.53 -7.73
C VAL A 175 5.90 -19.87 -7.51
N ARG A 176 6.48 -20.92 -8.08
CA ARG A 176 5.98 -22.31 -8.00
C ARG A 176 7.04 -23.30 -8.47
N GLN A 177 6.88 -24.57 -8.09
CA GLN A 177 7.78 -25.65 -8.53
C GLN A 177 7.86 -25.81 -10.05
N SER A 178 6.73 -25.67 -10.76
CA SER A 178 6.64 -25.76 -12.24
C SER A 178 6.93 -24.44 -12.97
N GLY A 179 7.65 -23.51 -12.33
CA GLY A 179 7.91 -22.17 -12.84
C GLY A 179 9.25 -21.69 -12.33
N CYS A 180 9.27 -20.50 -11.72
CA CYS A 180 10.42 -20.00 -10.98
C CYS A 180 10.20 -20.21 -9.49
N ARG A 181 11.26 -20.65 -8.79
CA ARG A 181 11.21 -21.00 -7.36
C ARG A 181 11.67 -19.87 -6.46
N ALA A 182 12.21 -18.81 -7.04
CA ALA A 182 12.67 -17.62 -6.34
C ALA A 182 12.42 -16.37 -7.19
N TYR A 183 12.31 -15.23 -6.51
CA TYR A 183 12.28 -13.93 -7.15
C TYR A 183 12.89 -12.86 -6.22
N THR A 184 13.28 -11.74 -6.80
CA THR A 184 13.47 -10.47 -6.07
C THR A 184 12.90 -9.33 -6.91
N SER A 185 12.80 -8.16 -6.30
CA SER A 185 12.27 -6.95 -6.94
C SER A 185 13.05 -5.72 -6.49
N PHE A 186 13.22 -4.77 -7.41
CA PHE A 186 13.79 -3.46 -7.14
C PHE A 186 12.89 -2.37 -7.72
N VAL A 187 12.56 -1.38 -6.90
CA VAL A 187 11.70 -0.25 -7.28
C VAL A 187 12.54 0.79 -8.02
N ASN A 188 12.06 1.25 -9.19
CA ASN A 188 12.73 2.28 -10.01
C ASN A 188 14.21 1.95 -10.32
N LEU A 189 14.52 0.67 -10.53
CA LEU A 189 15.89 0.23 -10.78
C LEU A 189 16.48 0.91 -12.03
N ASN A 190 17.61 1.61 -11.86
CA ASN A 190 18.38 2.14 -12.98
C ASN A 190 19.45 1.11 -13.40
N PRO A 191 19.31 0.46 -14.56
CA PRO A 191 20.21 -0.61 -14.99
C PRO A 191 21.63 -0.13 -15.33
N ASN A 192 21.83 1.18 -15.50
CA ASN A 192 23.14 1.75 -15.80
C ASN A 192 24.01 1.94 -14.56
N LEU A 193 23.43 1.76 -13.35
CA LEU A 193 24.17 1.86 -12.11
C LEU A 193 24.78 0.50 -11.73
N PRO A 194 25.93 0.48 -11.05
CA PRO A 194 26.48 -0.75 -10.50
C PRO A 194 25.60 -1.31 -9.37
N LEU A 195 25.69 -2.63 -9.12
CA LEU A 195 24.85 -3.37 -8.17
C LEU A 195 24.78 -2.73 -6.77
N ASN A 196 25.91 -2.26 -6.24
CA ASN A 196 25.97 -1.61 -4.92
C ASN A 196 25.16 -0.30 -4.82
N ARG A 197 24.62 0.20 -5.93
CA ARG A 197 23.78 1.40 -6.01
C ARG A 197 22.30 1.08 -6.26
N TRP A 198 21.92 -0.20 -6.34
CA TRP A 198 20.54 -0.62 -6.64
C TRP A 198 19.58 -0.45 -5.46
N GLY A 199 20.09 -0.19 -4.25
CA GLY A 199 19.30 -0.06 -3.03
C GLY A 199 18.84 -1.41 -2.48
N GLU A 200 17.96 -1.37 -1.49
CA GLU A 200 17.37 -2.57 -0.89
C GLU A 200 16.25 -3.15 -1.77
N PRO A 201 16.06 -4.48 -1.77
CA PRO A 201 14.92 -5.10 -2.45
C PRO A 201 13.58 -4.54 -1.96
N GLY A 202 12.70 -4.24 -2.92
CA GLY A 202 11.41 -3.61 -2.68
C GLY A 202 10.45 -3.90 -3.82
N LEU A 203 9.16 -3.99 -3.49
CA LEU A 203 8.08 -4.07 -4.46
C LEU A 203 7.06 -2.99 -4.18
N GLU A 204 6.93 -2.07 -5.11
CA GLU A 204 6.01 -0.94 -5.03
C GLU A 204 4.61 -1.35 -5.47
N LEU A 205 3.65 -1.09 -4.58
CA LEU A 205 2.24 -1.16 -4.85
C LEU A 205 1.69 0.26 -4.98
N GLN A 206 0.69 0.43 -5.84
CA GLN A 206 -0.12 1.64 -5.90
C GLN A 206 -1.54 1.29 -5.47
N TRP A 207 -2.20 2.23 -4.79
CA TRP A 207 -3.61 2.16 -4.53
C TRP A 207 -4.40 3.17 -5.34
N LEU A 208 -5.64 2.82 -5.67
CA LEU A 208 -6.57 3.71 -6.36
C LEU A 208 -6.99 4.86 -5.46
N SER A 209 -7.39 5.99 -6.05
CA SER A 209 -7.92 7.12 -5.29
C SER A 209 -9.22 6.72 -4.58
N PRO A 210 -9.28 6.83 -3.24
CA PRO A 210 -10.50 6.55 -2.49
C PRO A 210 -11.60 7.54 -2.86
N ARG A 211 -12.83 7.07 -2.78
CA ARG A 211 -14.02 7.92 -2.89
C ARG A 211 -14.32 8.56 -1.54
N GLU A 212 -15.32 9.42 -1.52
CA GLU A 212 -15.85 9.99 -0.28
C GLU A 212 -16.26 8.88 0.72
N PRO A 213 -16.07 9.08 2.03
CA PRO A 213 -16.26 8.04 3.04
C PRO A 213 -17.74 7.63 3.17
N VAL A 214 -17.96 6.39 3.58
CA VAL A 214 -19.29 5.84 3.87
C VAL A 214 -19.87 6.48 5.13
N CYS A 215 -21.18 6.74 5.13
CA CYS A 215 -21.92 7.32 6.26
C CYS A 215 -23.19 6.51 6.57
N GLY A 216 -23.57 6.45 7.84
CA GLY A 216 -24.90 5.99 8.27
C GLY A 216 -25.87 7.17 8.45
N SER A 217 -25.35 8.33 8.86
CA SER A 217 -26.11 9.55 9.10
C SER A 217 -25.28 10.80 8.80
N GLN A 218 -25.91 11.97 8.84
CA GLN A 218 -25.19 13.25 8.68
C GLN A 218 -24.14 13.49 9.77
N ALA A 219 -24.27 12.86 10.94
CA ALA A 219 -23.30 13.00 12.03
C ALA A 219 -21.93 12.37 11.71
N ASP A 220 -21.87 11.47 10.72
CA ASP A 220 -20.63 10.83 10.26
C ASP A 220 -19.85 11.70 9.27
N CYS A 221 -20.47 12.76 8.76
CA CYS A 221 -19.90 13.65 7.76
C CYS A 221 -19.37 14.94 8.38
N ASP A 222 -18.39 15.54 7.71
CA ASP A 222 -17.93 16.88 8.07
C ASP A 222 -18.99 17.95 7.73
N ARG A 223 -18.74 19.18 8.18
CA ARG A 223 -19.63 20.32 7.91
C ARG A 223 -19.67 20.72 6.43
N ASN A 224 -18.73 20.23 5.63
CA ASN A 224 -18.53 20.55 4.22
C ASN A 224 -19.09 19.46 3.30
N SER A 225 -19.74 18.44 3.85
CA SER A 225 -20.28 17.30 3.11
C SER A 225 -21.66 16.90 3.61
N THR A 226 -22.42 16.20 2.78
CA THR A 226 -23.79 15.76 3.06
C THR A 226 -23.91 14.25 2.86
N CYS A 227 -24.51 13.55 3.83
CA CYS A 227 -24.71 12.11 3.77
C CYS A 227 -25.85 11.74 2.80
N GLY A 228 -25.49 11.31 1.59
CA GLY A 228 -26.41 10.96 0.51
C GLY A 228 -26.29 9.51 0.06
N PRO A 229 -27.28 8.98 -0.68
CA PRO A 229 -27.17 7.66 -1.30
C PRO A 229 -26.07 7.62 -2.38
N ASP A 230 -25.31 6.53 -2.43
CA ASP A 230 -24.32 6.30 -3.47
C ASP A 230 -25.00 5.75 -4.74
N ALA A 231 -24.95 6.51 -5.83
CA ALA A 231 -25.53 6.08 -7.11
C ALA A 231 -24.83 4.85 -7.72
N ARG A 232 -23.61 4.51 -7.27
CA ARG A 232 -22.84 3.37 -7.80
C ARG A 232 -23.09 2.07 -7.03
N GLU A 233 -23.51 2.17 -5.78
CA GLU A 233 -23.60 1.04 -4.86
C GLU A 233 -24.94 1.10 -4.12
N SER A 234 -25.87 0.23 -4.51
CA SER A 234 -27.20 0.18 -3.91
C SER A 234 -27.12 -0.10 -2.40
N GLY A 235 -27.78 0.73 -1.60
CA GLY A 235 -27.82 0.60 -0.13
C GLY A 235 -26.62 1.21 0.59
N VAL A 236 -25.61 1.72 -0.14
CA VAL A 236 -24.49 2.46 0.45
C VAL A 236 -24.81 3.95 0.45
N ARG A 237 -24.39 4.66 1.51
CA ARG A 237 -24.46 6.12 1.61
C ARG A 237 -23.08 6.67 1.86
N ARG A 238 -22.78 7.85 1.33
CA ARG A 238 -21.46 8.52 1.46
C ARG A 238 -21.59 10.00 1.76
N CYS A 239 -20.53 10.56 2.34
CA CYS A 239 -20.41 11.99 2.62
C CYS A 239 -19.98 12.77 1.38
N PHE A 240 -20.93 13.22 0.56
CA PHE A 240 -20.61 13.95 -0.67
C PHE A 240 -20.27 15.41 -0.37
N CYS A 241 -19.22 15.95 -1.01
CA CYS A 241 -18.86 17.35 -0.86
C CYS A 241 -20.01 18.28 -1.27
N MET A 242 -20.22 19.33 -0.48
CA MET A 242 -21.18 20.38 -0.80
C MET A 242 -20.78 21.15 -2.06
N SER A 243 -21.76 21.80 -2.69
CA SER A 243 -21.56 22.55 -3.92
C SER A 243 -20.39 23.54 -3.80
N GLY A 244 -19.48 23.50 -4.78
CA GLY A 244 -18.28 24.35 -4.82
C GLY A 244 -17.04 23.74 -4.18
N LEU A 245 -17.15 22.57 -3.54
CA LEU A 245 -16.03 21.83 -2.98
C LEU A 245 -15.76 20.54 -3.78
N LEU A 246 -14.49 20.15 -3.82
CA LEU A 246 -13.99 18.93 -4.45
C LEU A 246 -13.38 18.01 -3.38
N TRP A 247 -13.56 16.71 -3.59
CA TRP A 247 -12.94 15.69 -2.75
C TRP A 247 -11.43 15.63 -2.99
N ASP A 248 -10.62 15.84 -1.95
CA ASP A 248 -9.18 15.59 -1.94
C ASP A 248 -8.92 14.16 -1.43
N PRO A 249 -8.64 13.18 -2.32
CA PRO A 249 -8.46 11.78 -1.95
C PRO A 249 -7.14 11.52 -1.20
N ILE A 250 -6.21 12.48 -1.17
CA ILE A 250 -4.94 12.36 -0.46
C ILE A 250 -5.11 12.78 0.99
N LYS A 251 -5.86 13.86 1.22
CA LYS A 251 -6.12 14.38 2.58
C LYS A 251 -7.38 13.81 3.22
N GLY A 252 -8.31 13.30 2.43
CA GLY A 252 -9.59 12.78 2.91
C GLY A 252 -10.57 13.87 3.34
N VAL A 253 -10.58 15.01 2.63
CA VAL A 253 -11.42 16.18 2.96
C VAL A 253 -12.04 16.81 1.72
N CYS A 254 -13.15 17.52 1.91
CA CYS A 254 -13.70 18.43 0.90
C CYS A 254 -12.98 19.79 0.96
N ALA A 255 -12.38 20.20 -0.16
CA ALA A 255 -11.61 21.43 -0.29
C ALA A 255 -11.96 22.18 -1.59
N GLU A 256 -11.64 23.47 -1.66
CA GLU A 256 -11.80 24.31 -2.86
C GLU A 256 -10.83 23.92 -3.99
#